data_AF-A0A6M3LYK7-F1
#
_entry.id   AF-A0A6M3LYK7-F1
#
_cell.length_a   1.000
_cell.length_b   1.000
_cell.length_c   1.000
_cell.angle_alpha   90.00
_cell.angle_beta   90.00
_cell.angle_gamma   90.00
#
_symmetry.space_group_name_H-M   'P 1'
#
loop_
_entity.id
_entity.type
_entity.pdbx_description
1 polymer ?
#
loop_
_entity_poly.entity_id
_entity_poly.type
_entity_poly.pdbx_seq_one_letter_code
_entity_poly.pdbx_strand_id
1 'polypeptide(L)'
;FDLQFYWDVTQIQSVENIDWGTLEPGATGDVTLYVKNPNPLGVYLCAAWDEATWAPPGAEQYFTFSWDQPGDRILKAGYAQRVNMHLQVHPDITGVENFTFDIIINVDDDPY
;
A
#
# COMPACT_ATOMS: atom_id res chain seq x y z
N PHE A 1 -5.34 9.49 12.32
CA PHE A 1 -6.20 8.29 12.38
C PHE A 1 -5.29 7.10 12.30
N ASP A 2 -5.30 6.21 13.29
CA ASP A 2 -4.36 5.09 13.33
C ASP A 2 -5.06 3.85 12.79
N LEU A 3 -4.90 3.60 11.48
CA LEU A 3 -5.30 2.34 10.88
C LEU A 3 -4.38 1.21 11.36
N GLN A 4 -4.92 0.00 11.39
CA GLN A 4 -4.15 -1.19 11.71
C GLN A 4 -4.08 -2.09 10.48
N PHE A 5 -2.88 -2.56 10.15
CA PHE A 5 -2.63 -3.44 9.00
C PHE A 5 -2.12 -4.80 9.48
N TYR A 6 -2.61 -5.85 8.84
CA TYR A 6 -2.29 -7.24 9.18
C TYR A 6 -2.01 -8.08 7.94
N TRP A 7 -1.10 -9.04 8.06
CA TRP A 7 -0.83 -10.04 7.02
C TRP A 7 -1.94 -11.07 6.89
N ASP A 8 -2.74 -11.23 7.95
CA ASP A 8 -3.71 -12.30 8.08
C ASP A 8 -5.08 -11.78 8.53
N VAL A 9 -6.14 -12.52 8.15
CA VAL A 9 -7.53 -12.19 8.51
C VAL A 9 -7.80 -12.29 10.01
N THR A 10 -7.00 -13.06 10.74
CA THR A 10 -7.12 -13.23 12.20
C THR A 10 -6.53 -12.07 12.98
N GLN A 11 -5.87 -11.12 12.31
CA GLN A 11 -5.29 -9.90 12.88
C GLN A 11 -4.21 -10.20 13.94
N ILE A 12 -3.43 -11.26 13.74
CA ILE A 12 -2.37 -11.67 14.67
C ILE A 12 -1.04 -11.04 14.29
N GLN A 13 -0.71 -11.02 13.01
CA GLN A 13 0.57 -10.51 12.50
C GLN A 13 0.38 -9.11 11.93
N SER A 14 0.85 -8.09 12.66
CA SER A 14 0.84 -6.71 12.19
C SER A 14 1.83 -6.50 11.04
N VAL A 15 1.50 -5.56 10.16
CA VAL A 15 2.37 -5.13 9.05
C VAL A 15 3.09 -3.86 9.46
N GLU A 16 4.42 -3.89 9.42
CA GLU A 16 5.27 -2.71 9.62
C GLU A 16 6.09 -2.37 8.38
N ASN A 17 6.42 -3.38 7.56
CA ASN A 17 7.12 -3.24 6.30
C ASN A 17 6.57 -4.28 5.32
N ILE A 18 6.76 -4.04 4.02
CA ILE A 18 6.42 -4.98 2.96
C ILE A 18 7.73 -5.31 2.23
N ASP A 19 8.06 -6.59 2.18
CA ASP A 19 9.12 -7.10 1.31
C ASP A 19 8.48 -7.61 0.01
N TRP A 20 8.72 -6.91 -1.08
CA TRP A 20 8.25 -7.27 -2.42
C TRP A 20 9.11 -8.36 -3.07
N GLY A 21 10.23 -8.73 -2.45
CA GLY A 21 11.21 -9.65 -3.00
C GLY A 21 11.92 -9.08 -4.23
N THR A 22 12.43 -9.99 -5.07
CA THR A 22 13.07 -9.62 -6.34
C THR A 22 12.01 -9.45 -7.42
N LEU A 23 11.95 -8.24 -8.00
CA LEU A 23 11.08 -7.91 -9.12
C LEU A 23 11.93 -7.62 -10.36
N GLU A 24 11.73 -8.43 -11.40
CA GLU A 24 12.39 -8.24 -12.70
C GLU A 24 11.75 -7.06 -13.46
N PRO A 25 12.46 -6.45 -14.43
CA PRO A 25 11.88 -5.43 -15.31
C PRO A 25 10.57 -5.91 -15.97
N GLY A 26 9.50 -5.11 -15.82
CA GLY A 26 8.16 -5.44 -16.33
C GLY A 26 7.32 -6.34 -15.41
N ALA A 27 7.86 -6.83 -14.28
CA ALA A 27 7.12 -7.64 -13.33
C ALA A 27 6.19 -6.78 -12.44
N THR A 28 5.21 -7.45 -11.83
CA THR A 28 4.36 -6.89 -10.79
C THR A 28 4.48 -7.75 -9.54
N GLY A 29 4.80 -7.12 -8.41
CA GLY A 29 4.66 -7.72 -7.09
C GLY A 29 3.26 -7.45 -6.56
N ASP A 30 2.61 -8.47 -6.00
CA ASP A 30 1.28 -8.38 -5.41
C ASP A 30 1.35 -8.72 -3.92
N VAL A 31 0.75 -7.88 -3.09
CA VAL A 31 0.71 -8.08 -1.63
C VAL A 31 -0.72 -7.91 -1.13
N THR A 32 -1.23 -8.93 -0.43
CA THR A 32 -2.53 -8.89 0.23
C THR A 32 -2.37 -8.55 1.70
N LEU A 33 -3.04 -7.49 2.14
CA LEU A 33 -3.12 -7.09 3.54
C LEU A 33 -4.57 -7.05 4.03
N TYR A 34 -4.75 -6.92 5.33
CA TYR A 34 -6.02 -6.69 5.99
C TYR A 34 -5.95 -5.37 6.77
N VAL A 35 -6.77 -4.40 6.36
CA VAL A 35 -6.86 -3.09 7.01
C VAL A 35 -8.04 -3.05 7.98
N LYS A 36 -7.81 -2.54 9.19
CA LYS A 36 -8.85 -2.37 10.20
C LYS A 36 -8.94 -0.92 10.63
N ASN A 37 -10.18 -0.43 10.64
CA ASN A 37 -10.54 0.85 11.24
C ASN A 37 -10.95 0.62 12.70
N PRO A 38 -10.16 1.10 13.69
CA PRO A 38 -10.53 0.99 15.10
C PRO A 38 -11.55 2.06 15.54
N ASN A 39 -11.79 3.10 14.73
CA ASN A 39 -12.75 4.15 15.04
C ASN A 39 -14.19 3.67 14.76
N PRO A 40 -15.20 4.03 15.59
CA PRO A 40 -16.59 3.71 15.35
C PRO A 40 -17.20 4.34 14.08
N LEU A 41 -16.63 5.45 13.57
CA LEU A 41 -17.04 6.07 12.32
C LEU A 41 -16.39 5.36 11.15
N GLY A 42 -17.15 5.16 10.07
CA GLY A 42 -16.59 4.64 8.82
C GLY A 42 -15.82 5.74 8.09
N VAL A 43 -14.75 5.36 7.40
CA VAL A 43 -13.82 6.29 6.73
C VAL A 43 -13.56 5.86 5.30
N TYR A 44 -13.16 6.80 4.45
CA TYR A 44 -12.68 6.56 3.09
C TYR A 44 -11.16 6.55 3.10
N LEU A 45 -10.57 5.73 2.23
CA LEU A 45 -9.12 5.56 2.18
C LEU A 45 -8.59 5.81 0.77
N CYS A 46 -7.39 6.37 0.69
CA CYS A 46 -6.61 6.42 -0.53
C CYS A 46 -5.15 6.11 -0.21
N ALA A 47 -4.52 5.21 -0.98
CA ALA A 47 -3.12 4.86 -0.83
C ALA A 47 -2.29 5.53 -1.93
N ALA A 48 -1.15 6.09 -1.52
CA ALA A 48 -0.13 6.64 -2.41
C ALA A 48 1.25 6.30 -1.85
N TRP A 49 2.31 6.70 -2.55
CA TRP A 49 3.65 6.76 -1.98
C TRP A 49 4.07 8.21 -1.78
N ASP A 50 5.14 8.42 -1.01
CA ASP A 50 5.86 9.69 -0.99
C ASP A 50 7.08 9.61 -1.90
N GLU A 51 7.08 10.41 -2.98
CA GLU A 51 8.22 10.53 -3.90
C GLU A 51 9.53 10.89 -3.17
N ALA A 52 9.47 11.64 -2.07
CA ALA A 52 10.64 12.06 -1.29
C ALA A 52 11.27 10.92 -0.45
N THR A 53 10.56 9.79 -0.28
CA THR A 53 11.02 8.66 0.55
C THR A 53 11.71 7.56 -0.24
N TRP A 54 11.72 7.69 -1.57
CA TRP A 54 12.36 6.69 -2.43
C TRP A 54 13.88 6.67 -2.22
N ALA A 55 14.40 5.47 -2.00
CA ALA A 55 15.81 5.18 -1.95
C ALA A 55 16.12 4.05 -2.95
N PRO A 56 16.95 4.29 -3.98
CA PRO A 56 17.61 5.56 -4.30
C PRO A 56 16.62 6.63 -4.80
N PRO A 57 16.92 7.94 -4.59
CA PRO A 57 16.12 9.01 -5.17
C PRO A 57 16.08 8.93 -6.70
N GLY A 58 14.93 9.18 -7.32
CA GLY A 58 14.72 9.01 -8.75
C GLY A 58 14.25 7.61 -9.13
N ALA A 59 14.22 6.64 -8.21
CA ALA A 59 13.71 5.31 -8.51
C ALA A 59 12.20 5.33 -8.80
N GLU A 60 11.43 6.23 -8.19
CA GLU A 60 9.98 6.34 -8.29
C GLU A 60 9.47 6.41 -9.74
N GLN A 61 10.27 6.98 -10.64
CA GLN A 61 9.93 7.09 -12.07
C GLN A 61 9.79 5.74 -12.77
N TYR A 62 10.39 4.68 -12.21
CA TYR A 62 10.41 3.32 -12.77
C TYR A 62 9.38 2.38 -12.15
N PHE A 63 8.52 2.88 -11.27
CA PHE A 63 7.53 2.05 -10.61
C PHE A 63 6.12 2.58 -10.84
N THR A 64 5.12 1.73 -10.62
CA THR A 64 3.72 2.12 -10.53
C THR A 64 3.08 1.36 -9.40
N PHE A 65 2.63 2.08 -8.38
CA PHE A 65 1.89 1.53 -7.25
C PHE A 65 0.40 1.73 -7.46
N SER A 66 -0.36 0.70 -7.12
CA SER A 66 -1.80 0.77 -7.05
C SER A 66 -2.32 -0.15 -5.96
N TRP A 67 -3.57 0.02 -5.59
CA TRP A 67 -4.26 -0.86 -4.66
C TRP A 67 -5.73 -0.99 -5.03
N ASP A 68 -6.38 -2.05 -4.54
CA ASP A 68 -7.74 -2.43 -4.96
C ASP A 68 -8.86 -1.85 -4.09
N GLN A 69 -8.53 -1.00 -3.11
CA GLN A 69 -9.52 -0.31 -2.27
C GLN A 69 -9.96 1.00 -2.96
N PRO A 70 -11.23 1.11 -3.38
CA PRO A 70 -11.73 2.32 -4.00
C PRO A 70 -11.83 3.47 -2.99
N GLY A 71 -11.52 4.69 -3.43
CA GLY A 71 -11.61 5.91 -2.63
C GLY A 71 -13.04 6.31 -2.22
N ASP A 72 -14.05 5.78 -2.92
CA ASP A 72 -15.48 5.99 -2.65
C ASP A 72 -16.11 4.86 -1.82
N ARG A 73 -15.31 3.88 -1.40
CA ARG A 73 -15.78 2.76 -0.58
C ARG A 73 -15.43 2.98 0.89
N ILE A 74 -16.47 3.11 1.70
CA ILE A 74 -16.33 3.24 3.15
C ILE A 74 -15.75 1.97 3.80
N LEU A 75 -14.67 2.14 4.55
CA LEU A 75 -14.15 1.17 5.50
C LEU A 75 -14.90 1.34 6.83
N LYS A 76 -15.81 0.41 7.11
CA LYS A 76 -16.59 0.41 8.35
C LYS A 76 -15.72 0.00 9.54
N ALA A 77 -16.11 0.48 10.72
CA ALA A 77 -15.60 -0.02 11.99
C ALA A 77 -15.82 -1.54 12.13
N GLY A 78 -14.89 -2.22 12.80
CA GLY A 78 -15.04 -3.62 13.20
C GLY A 78 -14.07 -4.57 12.50
N TYR A 79 -14.55 -5.35 11.54
CA TYR A 79 -13.76 -6.40 10.89
C TYR A 79 -12.75 -5.82 9.91
N ALA A 80 -11.55 -6.42 9.90
CA ALA A 80 -10.53 -6.05 8.93
C ALA A 80 -10.98 -6.40 7.51
N GLN A 81 -10.80 -5.45 6.59
CA GLN A 81 -11.09 -5.61 5.18
C GLN A 81 -9.83 -5.99 4.43
N ARG A 82 -9.93 -6.98 3.53
CA ARG A 82 -8.84 -7.35 2.63
C ARG A 82 -8.60 -6.24 1.61
N VAL A 83 -7.34 -5.88 1.42
CA VAL A 83 -6.85 -4.98 0.36
C VAL A 83 -5.66 -5.62 -0.33
N ASN A 84 -5.53 -5.43 -1.63
CA ASN A 84 -4.39 -5.86 -2.42
C ASN A 84 -3.64 -4.62 -2.89
N MET A 85 -2.33 -4.65 -2.71
CA MET A 85 -1.39 -3.66 -3.22
C MET A 85 -0.59 -4.29 -4.35
N HIS A 86 -0.35 -3.50 -5.39
CA HIS A 86 0.34 -3.90 -6.60
C HIS A 86 1.50 -2.93 -6.83
N LEU A 87 2.71 -3.44 -6.98
CA LEU A 87 3.89 -2.66 -7.35
C LEU A 87 4.43 -3.19 -8.67
N GLN A 88 4.24 -2.42 -9.73
CA GLN A 88 4.76 -2.74 -11.05
C GLN A 88 6.12 -2.07 -11.27
N VAL A 89 7.09 -2.83 -11.77
CA VAL A 89 8.37 -2.33 -12.25
C VAL A 89 8.29 -2.07 -13.74
N HIS A 90 8.68 -0.89 -14.19
CA HIS A 90 8.70 -0.56 -15.61
C HIS A 90 9.80 -1.37 -16.33
N PRO A 91 9.56 -1.83 -17.57
CA PRO A 91 10.53 -2.66 -18.30
C PRO A 91 11.80 -1.90 -18.72
N ASP A 92 11.81 -0.57 -18.64
CA ASP A 92 12.94 0.31 -18.96
C ASP A 92 13.74 0.74 -17.72
N ILE A 93 13.49 0.14 -16.55
CA ILE A 93 14.28 0.39 -15.34
C ILE A 93 15.76 0.14 -15.59
N THR A 94 16.60 1.09 -15.16
CA THR A 94 18.06 0.97 -15.23
C THR A 94 18.69 1.56 -13.97
N GLY A 95 19.79 0.96 -13.50
CA GLY A 95 20.58 1.50 -12.39
C GLY A 95 19.95 1.39 -10.99
N VAL A 96 18.81 0.70 -10.85
CA VAL A 96 18.16 0.42 -9.56
C VAL A 96 18.24 -1.08 -9.28
N GLU A 97 19.05 -1.46 -8.30
CA GLU A 97 19.20 -2.86 -7.86
C GLU A 97 18.42 -3.16 -6.57
N ASN A 98 18.23 -2.14 -5.74
CA ASN A 98 17.51 -2.21 -4.48
C ASN A 98 16.64 -0.96 -4.36
N PHE A 99 15.45 -1.09 -3.77
CA PHE A 99 14.56 0.03 -3.53
C PHE A 99 13.91 -0.03 -2.15
N THR A 100 13.60 1.13 -1.61
CA THR A 100 12.71 1.30 -0.43
C THR A 100 11.91 2.58 -0.63
N PHE A 101 10.67 2.61 -0.14
CA PHE A 101 9.82 3.81 -0.12
C PHE A 101 8.72 3.63 0.93
N ASP A 102 8.12 4.75 1.34
CA ASP A 102 6.99 4.74 2.27
C ASP A 102 5.66 4.76 1.49
N ILE A 103 4.73 3.93 1.94
CA ILE A 103 3.33 3.96 1.49
C ILE A 103 2.55 4.83 2.47
N ILE A 104 1.91 5.87 1.96
CA ILE A 104 1.02 6.75 2.72
C ILE A 104 -0.42 6.29 2.51
N ILE A 105 -1.12 6.05 3.62
CA ILE A 105 -2.56 5.79 3.61
C ILE A 105 -3.28 7.01 4.18
N ASN A 106 -3.95 7.74 3.30
CA ASN A 106 -4.78 8.89 3.68
C ASN A 106 -6.17 8.41 4.09
N VAL A 107 -6.75 9.10 5.08
CA VAL A 107 -8.05 8.81 5.66
C VAL A 107 -8.89 10.07 5.64
N ASP A 108 -10.12 9.97 5.13
CA ASP A 108 -11.08 11.08 5.10
C ASP A 108 -12.48 10.61 5.50
N ASP A 109 -13.29 11.54 5.96
CA ASP A 109 -14.71 11.33 6.26
C ASP A 109 -15.57 11.52 4.99
N ASP A 110 -15.01 12.15 3.95
CA ASP A 110 -15.59 12.30 2.60
C ASP A 110 -14.92 11.36 1.58
N PRO A 111 -15.62 10.96 0.49
CA PRO A 111 -15.03 10.11 -0.55
C PRO A 111 -13.96 10.84 -1.37
N TYR A 112 -12.93 10.08 -1.79
CA TYR A 112 -11.84 10.56 -2.67
C TYR A 112 -12.18 10.51 -4.16
#